data_AF-A0AAN0MDF8-F1
#
_entry.id   AF-A0AAN0MDF8-F1
#
_cell.length_a   1.000
_cell.length_b   1.000
_cell.length_c   1.000
_cell.angle_alpha   90.00
_cell.angle_beta   90.00
_cell.angle_gamma   90.00
#
_symmetry.space_group_name_H-M   'P 1'
#
loop_
_entity.id
_entity.type
_entity.pdbx_description
1 polymer ?
#
loop_
_entity_poly.entity_id
_entity_poly.type
_entity_poly.pdbx_seq_one_letter_code
_entity_poly.pdbx_strand_id
1 'polypeptide(L)'
;MDDLDRLDALDSDISALERTLGDTAAMTSAFDDQLRGVQSTLTETTRDLGNLERGFSAGLRRAIDGLVLDGAKLSDVLGGLAQSMVNTAYSAAMRPITDHFGGALADGLNAAISSVMPYADGAPFSQGRVMPFAKGGVVSAPTTFPMRGGTGLMGEAGPEAIMPLARGADGRLGVRTQGGSNVTVNMNISTPDAQGFQRSQGQIAAQMTRALGRGQRNR
;
A
#
# COMPACT_ATOMS: atom_id res chain seq x y z
N MET A 1 -78.56 -16.93 -13.09
CA MET A 1 -77.20 -17.16 -12.56
C MET A 1 -76.38 -17.37 -13.79
N ASP A 2 -75.84 -16.27 -14.27
CA ASP A 2 -75.76 -15.94 -15.68
C ASP A 2 -74.34 -16.20 -16.19
N ASP A 3 -74.19 -16.56 -17.47
CA ASP A 3 -72.88 -16.88 -18.07
C ASP A 3 -71.83 -15.76 -17.91
N LEU A 4 -72.28 -14.52 -17.68
CA LEU A 4 -71.44 -13.37 -17.37
C LEU A 4 -70.72 -13.49 -16.01
N ASP A 5 -71.40 -13.98 -14.97
CA ASP A 5 -70.80 -14.16 -13.64
C ASP A 5 -69.67 -15.21 -13.67
N ARG A 6 -69.78 -16.19 -14.58
CA ARG A 6 -68.78 -17.26 -14.75
C ARG A 6 -67.53 -16.77 -15.48
N LEU A 7 -67.65 -15.80 -16.38
CA LEU A 7 -66.52 -15.20 -17.09
C LEU A 7 -65.71 -14.27 -16.16
N ASP A 8 -66.38 -13.51 -15.30
CA ASP A 8 -65.72 -12.66 -14.30
C ASP A 8 -64.96 -13.49 -13.25
N ALA A 9 -65.53 -14.62 -12.82
CA ALA A 9 -64.84 -15.55 -11.94
C ALA A 9 -63.57 -16.15 -12.58
N LEU A 10 -63.64 -16.49 -13.87
CA LEU A 10 -62.50 -17.03 -14.61
C LEU A 10 -61.37 -15.99 -14.79
N ASP A 11 -61.71 -14.73 -15.04
CA ASP A 11 -60.73 -13.63 -15.16
C ASP A 11 -59.99 -13.36 -13.84
N SER A 12 -60.73 -13.42 -12.72
CA SER A 12 -60.14 -13.35 -11.37
C SER A 12 -59.18 -14.50 -11.10
N ASP A 13 -59.54 -15.74 -11.47
CA ASP A 13 -58.69 -16.92 -11.30
C ASP A 13 -57.43 -16.85 -12.17
N ILE A 14 -57.54 -16.37 -13.41
CA ILE A 14 -56.40 -16.15 -14.31
C ILE A 14 -55.46 -15.09 -13.73
N SER A 15 -56.00 -13.97 -13.24
CA SER A 15 -55.22 -12.90 -12.60
C SER A 15 -54.50 -13.39 -11.33
N ALA A 16 -55.14 -14.25 -10.54
CA ALA A 16 -54.52 -14.86 -9.37
C ALA A 16 -53.40 -15.83 -9.78
N LEU A 17 -53.61 -16.63 -10.82
CA LEU A 17 -52.60 -17.55 -11.35
C LEU A 17 -51.39 -16.79 -11.90
N GLU A 18 -51.60 -15.71 -12.66
CA GLU A 18 -50.52 -14.88 -13.20
C GLU A 18 -49.63 -14.30 -12.09
N ARG A 19 -50.21 -13.78 -11.01
CA ARG A 19 -49.46 -13.31 -9.84
C ARG A 19 -48.66 -14.44 -9.19
N THR A 20 -49.29 -15.59 -9.00
CA THR A 20 -48.63 -16.76 -8.38
C THR A 20 -47.46 -17.27 -9.22
N LEU A 21 -47.60 -17.27 -10.55
CA LEU A 21 -46.53 -17.61 -11.48
C LEU A 21 -45.40 -16.58 -11.45
N GLY A 22 -45.73 -15.29 -11.36
CA GLY A 22 -44.75 -14.22 -11.16
C GLY A 22 -43.93 -14.37 -9.87
N ASP A 23 -44.61 -14.65 -8.76
CA ASP A 23 -43.96 -14.89 -7.46
C ASP A 23 -43.08 -16.14 -7.48
N THR A 24 -43.52 -17.20 -8.16
CA THR A 24 -42.74 -18.43 -8.33
C THR A 24 -41.49 -18.19 -9.18
N ALA A 25 -41.59 -17.38 -10.23
CA ALA A 25 -40.44 -16.99 -11.06
C ALA A 25 -39.42 -16.16 -10.25
N ALA A 26 -39.89 -15.23 -9.42
CA ALA A 26 -39.04 -14.45 -8.53
C ALA A 26 -38.33 -15.33 -7.48
N MET A 27 -39.05 -16.27 -6.88
CA MET A 27 -38.47 -17.24 -5.93
C MET A 27 -37.40 -18.12 -6.60
N THR A 28 -37.63 -18.55 -7.84
CA THR A 28 -36.67 -19.37 -8.60
C THR A 28 -35.40 -18.59 -8.93
N SER A 29 -35.52 -17.30 -9.30
CA SER A 29 -34.36 -16.44 -9.51
C SER A 29 -33.56 -16.23 -8.23
N ALA A 30 -34.23 -15.95 -7.11
CA ALA A 30 -33.56 -15.78 -5.81
C ALA A 30 -32.85 -17.07 -5.36
N PHE A 31 -33.43 -18.23 -5.66
CA PHE A 31 -32.80 -19.52 -5.39
C PHE A 31 -31.57 -19.77 -6.27
N ASP A 32 -31.59 -19.40 -7.57
CA ASP A 32 -30.40 -19.48 -8.43
C ASP A 32 -29.25 -18.60 -7.89
N ASP A 33 -29.58 -17.38 -7.44
CA ASP A 33 -28.61 -16.47 -6.83
C ASP A 33 -28.00 -17.07 -5.54
N GLN A 34 -28.82 -17.71 -4.71
CA GLN A 34 -28.35 -18.42 -3.52
C GLN A 34 -27.45 -19.60 -3.87
N LEU A 35 -27.79 -20.41 -4.88
CA LEU A 35 -26.96 -21.52 -5.32
C LEU A 35 -25.60 -21.06 -5.86
N ARG A 36 -25.56 -19.95 -6.60
CA ARG A 36 -24.29 -19.32 -7.03
C ARG A 36 -23.47 -18.85 -5.84
N GLY A 37 -24.11 -18.25 -4.84
CA GLY A 37 -23.48 -17.88 -3.57
C GLY A 37 -22.83 -19.08 -2.88
N VAL A 38 -23.59 -20.17 -2.72
CA VAL A 38 -23.09 -21.43 -2.12
C VAL A 38 -21.93 -22.01 -2.92
N GLN A 39 -22.01 -22.03 -4.26
CA GLN A 39 -20.92 -22.51 -5.10
C GLN A 39 -19.64 -21.68 -4.92
N SER A 40 -19.76 -20.35 -4.81
CA SER A 40 -18.62 -19.47 -4.55
C SER A 40 -17.98 -19.78 -3.21
N THR A 41 -18.77 -19.89 -2.14
CA THR A 41 -18.29 -20.22 -0.79
C THR A 41 -17.63 -21.60 -0.74
N LEU A 42 -18.20 -22.61 -1.42
CA LEU A 42 -17.61 -23.94 -1.50
C LEU A 42 -16.26 -23.93 -2.24
N THR A 43 -16.15 -23.12 -3.29
CA THR A 43 -14.89 -22.96 -4.04
C THR A 43 -13.81 -22.31 -3.17
N GLU A 44 -14.17 -21.27 -2.41
CA GLU A 44 -13.28 -20.62 -1.45
C GLU A 44 -12.83 -21.58 -0.34
N THR A 45 -13.78 -22.30 0.26
CA THR A 45 -13.52 -23.33 1.27
C THR A 45 -12.55 -24.40 0.74
N THR A 46 -12.71 -24.82 -0.52
CA THR A 46 -11.82 -25.81 -1.16
C THR A 46 -10.41 -25.26 -1.33
N ARG A 47 -10.26 -23.98 -1.70
CA ARG A 47 -8.94 -23.34 -1.80
C ARG A 47 -8.27 -23.22 -0.43
N ASP A 48 -9.03 -22.87 0.60
CA ASP A 48 -8.53 -22.77 1.97
C ASP A 48 -8.10 -24.12 2.52
N LEU A 49 -8.85 -25.18 2.26
CA LEU A 49 -8.47 -26.55 2.58
C LEU A 49 -7.14 -26.93 1.89
N GLY A 50 -6.95 -26.58 0.62
CA GLY A 50 -5.70 -26.83 -0.10
C GLY A 50 -4.51 -26.02 0.43
N ASN A 51 -4.75 -24.82 0.98
CA ASN A 51 -3.72 -24.03 1.66
C ASN A 51 -3.34 -24.65 3.00
N LEU A 52 -4.34 -25.08 3.77
CA LEU A 52 -4.16 -25.76 5.05
C LEU A 52 -3.39 -27.07 4.88
N GLU A 53 -3.73 -27.90 3.90
CA GLU A 53 -3.06 -29.17 3.62
C GLU A 53 -1.57 -28.96 3.28
N ARG A 54 -1.27 -27.96 2.44
CA ARG A 54 0.12 -27.62 2.09
C ARG A 54 0.89 -27.10 3.30
N GLY A 55 0.28 -26.23 4.11
CA GLY A 55 0.90 -25.72 5.34
C GLY A 55 1.15 -26.83 6.36
N PHE A 56 0.15 -27.69 6.57
CA PHE A 56 0.24 -28.84 7.47
C PHE A 56 1.29 -29.85 7.01
N SER A 57 1.30 -30.23 5.74
CA SER A 57 2.28 -31.19 5.20
C SER A 57 3.70 -30.64 5.22
N ALA A 58 3.90 -29.35 4.96
CA ALA A 58 5.20 -28.69 5.09
C ALA A 58 5.65 -28.60 6.55
N GLY A 59 4.73 -28.29 7.47
CA GLY A 59 4.98 -28.30 8.91
C GLY A 59 5.36 -29.68 9.43
N LEU A 60 4.61 -30.71 9.02
CA LEU A 60 4.85 -32.10 9.39
C LEU A 60 6.18 -32.63 8.82
N ARG A 61 6.52 -32.31 7.56
CA ARG A 61 7.82 -32.67 6.98
C ARG A 61 8.97 -32.03 7.76
N ARG A 62 8.90 -30.73 8.05
CA ARG A 62 9.92 -30.02 8.83
C ARG A 62 10.07 -30.58 10.26
N ALA A 63 8.95 -30.97 10.87
CA ALA A 63 8.93 -31.63 12.17
C ALA A 63 9.66 -32.98 12.16
N ILE A 64 9.42 -33.80 11.13
CA ILE A 64 10.07 -35.10 10.95
C ILE A 64 11.56 -34.93 10.61
N ASP A 65 11.88 -34.02 9.68
CA ASP A 65 13.26 -33.73 9.28
C ASP A 65 14.09 -33.23 10.47
N GLY A 66 13.55 -32.33 11.30
CA GLY A 66 14.25 -31.85 12.50
C GLY A 66 14.41 -32.92 13.60
N LEU A 67 13.49 -33.88 13.68
CA LEU A 67 13.62 -35.01 14.60
C LEU A 67 14.68 -36.02 14.12
N VAL A 68 14.74 -36.28 12.81
CA VAL A 68 15.62 -37.30 12.20
C VAL A 68 17.03 -36.78 11.97
N LEU A 69 17.19 -35.53 11.51
CA LEU A 69 18.48 -34.96 11.14
C LEU A 69 19.16 -34.23 12.30
N ASP A 70 18.39 -33.48 13.11
CA ASP A 70 18.93 -32.58 14.13
C ASP A 70 18.79 -33.13 15.56
N GLY A 71 18.14 -34.28 15.75
CA GLY A 71 17.89 -34.87 17.07
C GLY A 71 17.03 -33.98 17.98
N ALA A 72 16.22 -33.09 17.38
CA ALA A 72 15.37 -32.17 18.13
C ALA A 72 14.42 -32.95 19.05
N LYS A 73 14.23 -32.45 20.28
CA LYS A 73 13.30 -33.08 21.22
C LYS A 73 11.89 -32.95 20.67
N LEU A 74 11.10 -34.01 20.76
CA LEU A 74 9.68 -34.01 20.37
C LEU A 74 8.89 -32.85 21.02
N SER A 75 9.30 -32.41 22.22
CA SER A 75 8.73 -31.25 22.90
C SER A 75 8.88 -29.93 22.13
N ASP A 76 10.02 -29.74 21.47
CA ASP A 76 10.35 -28.49 20.78
C ASP A 76 9.59 -28.42 19.44
N VAL A 77 9.48 -29.57 18.78
CA VAL A 77 8.68 -29.76 17.58
C VAL A 77 7.18 -29.57 17.86
N LEU A 78 6.65 -30.19 18.91
CA LEU A 78 5.25 -30.02 19.33
C LEU A 78 4.98 -28.59 19.82
N GLY A 79 5.94 -27.94 20.48
CA GLY A 79 5.86 -26.54 20.86
C GLY A 79 5.77 -25.61 19.64
N GLY A 80 6.58 -25.86 18.61
CA GLY A 80 6.52 -25.11 17.35
C GLY A 80 5.21 -25.30 16.60
N LEU A 81 4.65 -26.52 16.59
CA LEU A 81 3.35 -26.80 15.99
C LEU A 81 2.22 -26.11 16.75
N ALA A 82 2.22 -26.19 18.09
CA ALA A 82 1.25 -25.52 18.94
C ALA A 82 1.27 -24.00 18.75
N GLN A 83 2.47 -23.40 18.71
CA GLN A 83 2.62 -21.97 18.46
C GLN A 83 2.09 -21.57 17.07
N SER A 84 2.32 -22.40 16.05
CA SER A 84 1.82 -22.16 14.70
C SER A 84 0.30 -22.25 14.61
N MET A 85 -0.32 -23.21 15.32
CA MET A 85 -1.78 -23.33 15.42
C MET A 85 -2.40 -22.15 16.16
N VAL A 86 -1.79 -21.71 17.26
CA VAL A 86 -2.23 -20.53 18.04
C VAL A 86 -2.15 -19.27 17.18
N ASN A 87 -1.04 -19.05 16.47
CA ASN A 87 -0.88 -17.89 15.59
C ASN A 87 -1.90 -17.90 14.43
N THR A 88 -2.22 -19.07 13.90
CA THR A 88 -3.22 -19.23 12.83
C THR A 88 -4.63 -18.96 13.34
N ALA A 89 -5.00 -19.53 14.49
CA ALA A 89 -6.30 -19.27 15.12
C ALA A 89 -6.46 -17.81 15.55
N TYR A 90 -5.42 -17.22 16.14
CA TYR A 90 -5.39 -15.81 16.54
C TYR A 90 -5.52 -14.87 15.34
N SER A 91 -4.78 -15.13 14.26
CA SER A 91 -4.87 -14.32 13.05
C SER A 91 -6.22 -14.48 12.33
N ALA A 92 -6.80 -15.67 12.30
CA ALA A 92 -8.16 -15.88 11.77
C ALA A 92 -9.23 -15.14 12.59
N ALA A 93 -9.10 -15.10 13.92
CA ALA A 93 -10.02 -14.39 14.80
C ALA A 93 -9.83 -12.86 14.76
N MET A 94 -8.60 -12.38 14.60
CA MET A 94 -8.29 -10.95 14.56
C MET A 94 -8.46 -10.32 13.17
N ARG A 95 -8.43 -11.11 12.09
CA ARG A 95 -8.67 -10.66 10.72
C ARG A 95 -9.92 -9.79 10.56
N PRO A 96 -11.13 -10.24 10.94
CA PRO A 96 -12.34 -9.42 10.78
C PRO A 96 -12.31 -8.12 11.59
N ILE A 97 -11.68 -8.11 12.77
CA ILE A 97 -11.50 -6.87 13.57
C ILE A 97 -10.47 -5.96 12.92
N THR A 98 -9.37 -6.51 12.41
CA THR A 98 -8.31 -5.75 11.75
C THR A 98 -8.80 -5.17 10.42
N ASP A 99 -9.65 -5.90 9.69
CA ASP A 99 -10.23 -5.46 8.43
C ASP A 99 -11.33 -4.41 8.64
N HIS A 100 -12.23 -4.59 9.63
CA HIS A 100 -13.26 -3.59 9.94
C HIS A 100 -12.72 -2.34 10.63
N PHE A 101 -11.82 -2.50 11.61
CA PHE A 101 -11.27 -1.37 12.37
C PHE A 101 -10.15 -0.68 11.58
N GLY A 102 -9.37 -1.42 10.79
CA GLY A 102 -8.39 -0.87 9.86
C GLY A 102 -9.03 -0.08 8.72
N GLY A 103 -10.14 -0.55 8.15
CA GLY A 103 -10.92 0.19 7.15
C GLY A 103 -11.57 1.46 7.72
N ALA A 104 -12.30 1.34 8.84
CA ALA A 104 -13.01 2.47 9.43
C ALA A 104 -12.07 3.54 10.05
N LEU A 105 -10.94 3.12 10.64
CA LEU A 105 -9.94 4.06 11.16
C LEU A 105 -9.15 4.72 10.02
N ALA A 106 -8.86 4.01 8.94
CA ALA A 106 -8.26 4.59 7.75
C ALA A 106 -9.19 5.62 7.10
N ASP A 107 -10.47 5.32 6.94
CA ASP A 107 -11.47 6.23 6.38
C ASP A 107 -11.73 7.44 7.30
N GLY A 108 -11.78 7.22 8.61
CA GLY A 108 -11.93 8.28 9.62
C GLY A 108 -10.72 9.20 9.72
N LEU A 109 -9.48 8.66 9.67
CA LEU A 109 -8.27 9.48 9.58
C LEU A 109 -8.20 10.22 8.25
N ASN A 110 -8.61 9.62 7.13
CA ASN A 110 -8.61 10.28 5.83
C ASN A 110 -9.58 11.47 5.82
N ALA A 111 -10.76 11.33 6.43
CA ALA A 111 -11.75 12.41 6.58
C ALA A 111 -11.29 13.51 7.57
N ALA A 112 -10.62 13.14 8.67
CA ALA A 112 -10.10 14.09 9.65
C ALA A 112 -8.86 14.85 9.12
N ILE A 113 -7.98 14.18 8.37
CA ILE A 113 -6.78 14.80 7.79
C ILE A 113 -7.14 15.67 6.58
N SER A 114 -8.14 15.29 5.78
CA SER A 114 -8.63 16.11 4.65
C SER A 114 -9.41 17.35 5.09
N SER A 115 -10.06 17.33 6.26
CA SER A 115 -10.77 18.50 6.80
C SER A 115 -9.88 19.49 7.56
N VAL A 116 -8.70 19.05 8.04
CA VAL A 116 -7.81 19.88 8.87
C VAL A 116 -6.68 20.55 8.07
N MET A 117 -6.42 20.15 6.82
CA MET A 117 -5.27 20.70 6.09
C MET A 117 -5.63 21.34 4.74
N PRO A 118 -5.53 22.68 4.63
CA PRO A 118 -5.70 23.40 3.36
C PRO A 118 -4.41 23.28 2.55
N TYR A 119 -4.24 22.17 1.83
CA TYR A 119 -3.03 21.95 1.05
C TYR A 119 -3.18 22.43 -0.38
N ALA A 120 -2.69 23.65 -0.60
CA ALA A 120 -2.54 24.30 -1.89
C ALA A 120 -1.37 23.77 -2.75
N ASP A 121 -0.58 22.80 -2.28
CA ASP A 121 0.54 22.23 -3.04
C ASP A 121 0.53 20.70 -2.97
N GLY A 122 0.21 20.08 -4.11
CA GLY A 122 -0.13 18.66 -4.26
C GLY A 122 0.80 17.67 -3.55
N ALA A 123 0.23 16.93 -2.60
CA ALA A 123 0.83 15.71 -2.10
C ALA A 123 0.92 14.65 -3.22
N PRO A 124 2.00 13.84 -3.28
CA PRO A 124 2.27 12.91 -4.37
C PRO A 124 1.40 11.67 -4.22
N PHE A 125 0.11 11.81 -4.50
CA PHE A 125 -0.82 10.71 -4.64
C PHE A 125 -0.72 10.18 -6.07
N SER A 126 -0.08 9.02 -6.26
CA SER A 126 -0.29 8.24 -7.47
C SER A 126 -1.44 7.27 -7.20
N GLN A 127 -2.62 7.56 -7.76
CA GLN A 127 -3.80 6.68 -7.70
C GLN A 127 -4.32 6.36 -6.29
N GLY A 128 -4.38 7.36 -5.39
CA GLY A 128 -5.02 7.20 -4.08
C GLY A 128 -4.23 6.37 -3.06
N ARG A 129 -3.01 5.91 -3.39
CA ARG A 129 -2.07 5.32 -2.42
C ARG A 129 -1.01 6.33 -2.03
N VAL A 130 -0.80 6.48 -0.73
CA VAL A 130 0.35 7.19 -0.17
C VAL A 130 1.61 6.50 -0.70
N MET A 131 2.48 7.22 -1.40
CA MET A 131 3.78 6.69 -1.81
C MET A 131 4.74 6.73 -0.61
N PRO A 132 5.07 5.59 0.02
CA PRO A 132 6.08 5.59 1.06
C PRO A 132 7.42 6.04 0.46
N PHE A 133 8.23 6.75 1.25
CA PHE A 133 9.58 7.19 0.89
C PHE A 133 9.70 8.21 -0.26
N ALA A 134 8.63 8.93 -0.62
CA ALA A 134 8.70 10.03 -1.61
C ALA A 134 9.70 11.14 -1.23
N LYS A 135 10.03 11.26 0.06
CA LYS A 135 11.04 12.19 0.60
C LYS A 135 12.40 11.52 0.89
N GLY A 136 12.57 10.26 0.51
CA GLY A 136 13.70 9.41 0.91
C GLY A 136 13.43 8.59 2.18
N GLY A 137 14.38 7.76 2.59
CA GLY A 137 14.29 6.93 3.80
C GLY A 137 15.38 5.85 3.86
N VAL A 138 15.36 5.01 4.90
CA VAL A 138 16.21 3.82 5.01
C VAL A 138 15.32 2.60 5.17
N VAL A 139 15.56 1.55 4.39
CA VAL A 139 14.90 0.26 4.51
C VAL A 139 15.83 -0.66 5.29
N SER A 140 15.44 -1.01 6.51
CA SER A 140 16.22 -1.83 7.44
C SER A 140 15.77 -3.30 7.49
N ALA A 141 14.70 -3.66 6.80
CA ALA A 141 14.12 -5.00 6.79
C ALA A 141 13.51 -5.34 5.41
N PRO A 142 13.40 -6.63 5.05
CA PRO A 142 12.81 -7.07 3.80
C PRO A 142 11.42 -6.47 3.59
N THR A 143 11.28 -5.61 2.57
CA THR A 143 10.05 -4.86 2.27
C THR A 143 9.62 -5.15 0.84
N THR A 144 8.39 -5.64 0.66
CA THR A 144 7.83 -5.90 -0.66
C THR A 144 7.12 -4.67 -1.21
N PHE A 145 7.26 -4.43 -2.51
CA PHE A 145 6.56 -3.35 -3.20
C PHE A 145 5.94 -3.84 -4.51
N PRO A 146 4.76 -3.34 -4.88
CA PRO A 146 4.11 -3.74 -6.13
C PRO A 146 4.87 -3.19 -7.34
N MET A 147 5.10 -4.03 -8.34
CA MET A 147 5.68 -3.66 -9.64
C MET A 147 4.69 -4.01 -10.76
N ARG A 148 4.82 -3.35 -11.91
CA ARG A 148 4.00 -3.68 -13.08
C ARG A 148 4.39 -5.07 -13.59
N GLY A 149 3.58 -6.07 -13.27
CA GLY A 149 3.81 -7.48 -13.65
C GLY A 149 4.47 -8.35 -12.58
N GLY A 150 4.57 -7.88 -11.31
CA GLY A 150 5.11 -8.70 -10.22
C GLY A 150 5.25 -7.96 -8.90
N THR A 151 5.99 -8.55 -7.97
CA THR A 151 6.31 -7.96 -6.66
C THR A 151 7.83 -7.82 -6.57
N GLY A 152 8.30 -6.61 -6.27
CA GLY A 152 9.70 -6.35 -5.95
C GLY A 152 9.97 -6.58 -4.47
N LEU A 153 11.19 -6.97 -4.13
CA LEU A 153 11.69 -7.08 -2.76
C LEU A 153 12.85 -6.10 -2.59
N MET A 154 12.89 -5.40 -1.46
CA MET A 154 13.94 -4.45 -1.08
C MET A 154 14.47 -4.79 0.32
N GLY A 155 15.73 -4.45 0.63
CA GLY A 155 16.31 -4.72 1.95
C GLY A 155 16.72 -6.18 2.17
N GLU A 156 17.12 -6.88 1.10
CA GLU A 156 17.62 -8.26 1.17
C GLU A 156 19.10 -8.35 1.58
N ALA A 157 19.87 -7.27 1.42
CA ALA A 157 21.31 -7.21 1.69
C ALA A 157 21.70 -6.30 2.88
N GLY A 158 20.75 -5.97 3.77
CA GLY A 158 20.97 -5.08 4.92
C GLY A 158 20.36 -3.69 4.74
N PRO A 159 20.78 -2.69 5.54
CA PRO A 159 20.21 -1.34 5.48
C PRO A 159 20.46 -0.65 4.14
N GLU A 160 19.40 -0.43 3.36
CA GLU A 160 19.43 0.23 2.06
C GLU A 160 18.85 1.66 2.17
N ALA A 161 19.52 2.64 1.55
CA ALA A 161 19.05 4.03 1.56
C ALA A 161 18.20 4.34 0.32
N ILE A 162 16.99 4.85 0.53
CA ILE A 162 16.12 5.41 -0.51
C ILE A 162 16.46 6.90 -0.66
N MET A 163 16.98 7.24 -1.83
CA MET A 163 17.40 8.59 -2.17
C MET A 163 16.35 9.29 -3.05
N PRO A 164 15.93 10.53 -2.72
CA PRO A 164 15.02 11.27 -3.58
C PRO A 164 15.72 11.64 -4.88
N LEU A 165 15.25 11.08 -5.99
CA LEU A 165 15.73 11.45 -7.32
C LEU A 165 14.96 12.65 -7.85
N ALA A 166 15.64 13.51 -8.60
CA ALA A 166 15.02 14.56 -9.37
C ALA A 166 15.63 14.63 -10.76
N ARG A 167 14.80 15.06 -11.71
CA ARG A 167 15.25 15.32 -13.06
C ARG A 167 15.92 16.69 -13.12
N GLY A 168 17.14 16.73 -13.63
CA GLY A 168 17.85 17.97 -13.95
C GLY A 168 17.23 18.65 -15.18
N ALA A 169 17.65 19.90 -15.43
CA ALA A 169 17.23 20.65 -16.61
C ALA A 169 17.70 20.01 -17.93
N ASP A 170 18.70 19.14 -17.86
CA ASP A 170 19.22 18.31 -18.95
C ASP A 170 18.42 17.01 -19.17
N GLY A 171 17.34 16.80 -18.40
CA GLY A 171 16.50 15.61 -18.51
C GLY A 171 17.09 14.36 -17.85
N ARG A 172 18.28 14.43 -17.23
CA ARG A 172 18.89 13.28 -16.54
C ARG A 172 18.38 13.17 -15.11
N LEU A 173 18.28 11.95 -14.59
CA LEU A 173 17.93 11.70 -13.19
C LEU A 173 19.19 11.84 -12.33
N GLY A 174 19.10 12.66 -11.28
CA GLY A 174 20.15 12.84 -10.28
C GLY A 174 19.59 12.73 -8.86
N VAL A 175 20.46 12.44 -7.88
CA VAL A 175 20.10 12.40 -6.47
C VAL A 175 20.01 13.83 -5.93
N ARG A 176 18.88 14.21 -5.30
CA ARG A 176 18.78 15.46 -4.55
C ARG A 176 19.53 15.30 -3.24
N THR A 177 20.76 15.81 -3.17
CA THR A 177 21.41 16.04 -1.89
C THR A 177 20.76 17.25 -1.23
N GLN A 178 20.11 17.05 -0.09
CA GLN A 178 19.66 18.14 0.77
C GLN A 178 20.86 18.71 1.53
N GLY A 179 21.84 19.21 0.78
CA GLY A 179 23.06 19.82 1.27
C GLY A 179 23.42 20.87 0.23
N GLY A 180 23.34 22.14 0.64
CA GLY A 180 23.33 23.30 -0.24
C GLY A 180 24.32 23.18 -1.40
N SER A 181 23.83 23.50 -2.60
CA SER A 181 24.66 23.68 -3.79
C SER A 181 25.89 24.49 -3.40
N ASN A 182 27.07 23.87 -3.48
CA ASN A 182 28.32 24.56 -3.21
C ASN A 182 28.49 25.62 -4.30
N VAL A 183 28.13 26.88 -3.99
CA VAL A 183 28.21 27.98 -4.96
C VAL A 183 29.67 28.36 -5.08
N THR A 184 30.36 27.78 -6.06
CA THR A 184 31.70 28.20 -6.43
C THR A 184 31.61 29.54 -7.17
N VAL A 185 32.00 30.62 -6.48
CA VAL A 185 32.10 31.96 -7.08
C VAL A 185 33.51 32.15 -7.61
N ASN A 186 33.67 32.06 -8.93
CA ASN A 186 34.93 32.37 -9.60
C ASN A 186 35.02 33.88 -9.85
N MET A 187 35.95 34.56 -9.18
CA MET A 187 36.21 36.00 -9.36
C MET A 187 37.54 36.19 -10.07
N ASN A 188 37.50 36.71 -11.30
CA ASN A 188 38.69 37.06 -12.06
C ASN A 188 39.03 38.53 -11.79
N ILE A 189 40.17 38.76 -11.14
CA ILE A 189 40.66 40.12 -10.85
C ILE A 189 41.83 40.40 -11.79
N SER A 190 41.66 41.34 -12.71
CA SER A 190 42.74 41.84 -13.56
C SER A 190 43.15 43.21 -13.05
N THR A 191 44.36 43.32 -12.51
CA THR A 191 44.92 44.59 -12.04
C THR A 191 46.30 44.79 -12.67
N PRO A 192 46.59 45.96 -13.27
CA PRO A 192 47.90 46.25 -13.86
C PRO A 192 48.99 46.57 -12.81
N ASP A 193 48.60 46.90 -11.57
CA ASP A 193 49.51 47.22 -10.46
C ASP A 193 49.25 46.35 -9.22
N ALA A 194 50.25 45.60 -8.79
CA ALA A 194 50.17 44.70 -7.64
C ALA A 194 50.08 45.44 -6.30
N GLN A 195 50.66 46.65 -6.18
CA GLN A 195 50.60 47.42 -4.93
C GLN A 195 49.22 48.05 -4.71
N GLY A 196 48.57 48.52 -5.78
CA GLY A 196 47.17 48.97 -5.73
C GLY A 196 46.20 47.86 -5.33
N PHE A 197 46.46 46.62 -5.75
CA PHE A 197 45.67 45.46 -5.31
C PHE A 197 45.81 45.20 -3.80
N GLN A 198 47.03 45.23 -3.26
CA GLN A 198 47.25 45.00 -1.82
C GLN A 198 46.51 46.02 -0.94
N ARG A 199 46.44 47.28 -1.35
CA ARG A 199 45.71 48.33 -0.62
C ARG A 199 44.19 48.19 -0.74
N SER A 200 43.69 47.63 -1.83
CA SER A 200 42.26 47.48 -2.12
C SER A 200 41.68 46.12 -1.72
N GLN A 201 42.52 45.14 -1.32
CA GLN A 201 42.07 43.81 -0.89
C GLN A 201 40.94 43.85 0.14
N GLY A 202 41.04 44.71 1.16
CA GLY A 202 40.01 44.83 2.19
C GLY A 202 38.66 45.34 1.65
N GLN A 203 38.69 46.21 0.65
CA GLN A 203 37.48 46.74 0.02
C GLN A 203 36.82 45.70 -0.89
N ILE A 204 37.62 44.95 -1.65
CA ILE A 204 37.17 43.86 -2.52
C ILE A 204 36.53 42.75 -1.69
N ALA A 205 37.17 42.36 -0.58
CA ALA A 205 36.62 41.38 0.36
C ALA A 205 35.27 41.84 0.94
N ALA A 206 35.16 43.10 1.35
CA ALA A 206 33.91 43.65 1.86
C ALA A 206 32.78 43.69 0.80
N GLN A 207 33.11 43.98 -0.45
CA GLN A 207 32.15 43.93 -1.56
C GLN A 207 31.69 42.51 -1.86
N MET A 208 32.58 41.52 -1.77
CA MET A 208 32.28 40.11 -1.94
C MET A 208 31.30 39.62 -0.85
N THR A 209 31.54 39.91 0.43
CA THR A 209 30.63 39.55 1.52
C THR A 209 29.24 40.17 1.34
N ARG A 210 29.17 41.42 0.87
CA ARG A 210 27.89 42.09 0.54
C ARG A 210 27.17 41.46 -0.66
N ALA A 211 27.90 40.98 -1.67
CA ALA A 211 27.33 40.30 -2.82
C ALA A 211 26.78 38.91 -2.44
N LEU A 212 27.56 38.14 -1.67
CA LEU A 212 27.15 36.83 -1.15
C LEU A 212 25.92 36.94 -0.25
N GLY A 213 25.90 37.91 0.67
CA GLY A 213 24.74 38.15 1.55
C GLY A 213 23.49 38.64 0.82
N ARG A 214 23.60 39.21 -0.39
CA ARG A 214 22.44 39.52 -1.23
C ARG A 214 21.96 38.29 -2.00
N GLY A 215 22.88 37.45 -2.50
CA GLY A 215 22.55 36.20 -3.19
C GLY A 215 21.90 35.15 -2.28
N GLN A 216 22.21 35.14 -0.99
CA GLN A 216 21.57 34.26 0.00
C GLN A 216 20.15 34.72 0.40
N ARG A 217 19.84 36.01 0.27
CA ARG A 217 18.52 36.57 0.64
C ARG A 217 17.48 36.51 -0.48
N ASN A 218 17.90 36.36 -1.73
CA ASN A 218 17.02 36.25 -2.89
C ASN A 218 16.81 34.79 -3.36
N ARG A 219 16.94 33.82 -2.45
CA ARG A 219 16.66 32.40 -2.69
C ARG A 219 15.43 31.94 -1.93
#